data_AF-A0A101Y4A0-F1
#
_entry.id   AF-A0A101Y4A0-F1
#
_cell.length_a   1.000
_cell.length_b   1.000
_cell.length_c   1.000
_cell.angle_alpha   90.00
_cell.angle_beta   90.00
_cell.angle_gamma   90.00
#
_symmetry.space_group_name_H-M   'P 1'
#
loop_
_entity.id
_entity.type
_entity.pdbx_description
1 polymer ?
#
loop_
_entity_poly.entity_id
_entity_poly.type
_entity_poly.pdbx_seq_one_letter_code
_entity_poly.pdbx_strand_id
1 'polypeptide(L)'
;MAQNLKQTQEKQKQDTIQRLQAVIDFIKLNEGQHAIISMQKLITYSDGVFYKSLLYKEHVLKVWNPSKWEEKYGKLKIIRERSKDKDVRALQQELTDSLKKIKELERKNSALKMDNDNIQAKYKGLKLIWEEEQHTNAMLRGEILTLQSRLAARGL
;
A
#
# COMPACT_ATOMS: atom_id res chain seq x y z
N MET A 1 -2.41 -8.57 22.10
CA MET A 1 -1.81 -7.85 23.26
C MET A 1 -1.61 -6.35 23.01
N ALA A 2 -1.08 -5.90 21.85
CA ALA A 2 -0.80 -4.47 21.61
C ALA A 2 -2.05 -3.54 21.58
N GLN A 3 -3.23 -4.04 21.19
CA GLN A 3 -4.47 -3.25 21.17
C GLN A 3 -4.99 -2.93 22.59
N ASN A 4 -4.95 -3.90 23.50
CA ASN A 4 -5.41 -3.71 24.90
C ASN A 4 -4.55 -2.69 25.65
N LEU A 5 -3.24 -2.66 25.37
CA LEU A 5 -2.31 -1.68 25.96
C LEU A 5 -2.64 -0.25 25.50
N LYS A 6 -2.89 -0.05 24.20
CA LYS A 6 -3.25 1.26 23.65
C LYS A 6 -4.57 1.79 24.24
N GLN A 7 -5.59 0.93 24.33
CA GLN A 7 -6.88 1.30 24.94
C GLN A 7 -6.74 1.69 26.41
N THR A 8 -5.94 0.93 27.17
CA THR A 8 -5.69 1.23 28.59
C THR A 8 -4.97 2.57 28.77
N GLN A 9 -3.95 2.83 27.95
CA GLN A 9 -3.23 4.11 27.97
C GLN A 9 -4.13 5.30 27.59
N GLU A 10 -5.02 5.12 26.61
CA GLU A 10 -5.92 6.19 26.20
C GLU A 10 -6.97 6.50 27.27
N LYS A 11 -7.51 5.47 27.91
CA LYS A 11 -8.40 5.63 29.07
C LYS A 11 -7.72 6.41 30.19
N GLN A 12 -6.49 6.05 30.55
CA GLN A 12 -5.73 6.78 31.58
C GLN A 12 -5.49 8.25 31.22
N LYS A 13 -5.24 8.57 29.95
CA LYS A 13 -5.11 9.97 29.51
C LYS A 13 -6.42 10.72 29.67
N GLN A 14 -7.54 10.13 29.25
CA GLN A 14 -8.86 10.74 29.37
C GLN A 14 -9.22 10.99 30.84
N ASP A 15 -9.00 10.00 31.71
CA ASP A 15 -9.23 10.14 33.15
C ASP A 15 -8.37 11.28 33.75
N THR A 16 -7.11 11.39 33.31
CA THR A 16 -6.20 12.47 33.76
C THR A 16 -6.69 13.85 33.30
N ILE A 17 -7.15 13.96 32.05
CA ILE A 17 -7.71 15.19 31.49
C ILE A 17 -8.97 15.60 32.26
N GLN A 18 -9.90 14.65 32.50
CA GLN A 18 -11.13 14.93 33.23
C GLN A 18 -10.85 15.44 34.65
N ARG A 19 -9.92 14.81 35.36
CA ARG A 19 -9.48 15.28 36.69
C ARG A 19 -8.88 16.69 36.64
N LEU A 20 -8.07 16.98 35.62
CA LEU A 20 -7.49 18.31 35.45
C LEU A 20 -8.57 19.36 35.19
N GLN A 21 -9.54 19.04 34.33
CA GLN A 21 -10.68 19.90 34.02
C GLN A 21 -11.46 20.23 35.29
N ALA A 22 -11.75 19.23 36.12
CA ALA A 22 -12.45 19.41 37.39
C ALA A 22 -11.69 20.35 38.34
N VAL A 23 -10.35 20.25 38.41
CA VAL A 23 -9.53 21.16 39.22
C VAL A 23 -9.56 22.58 38.66
N ILE A 24 -9.47 22.74 37.34
CA ILE A 24 -9.57 24.06 36.69
C ILE A 24 -10.92 24.70 36.95
N ASP A 25 -12.00 23.91 36.84
CA ASP A 25 -13.37 24.39 37.07
C ASP A 25 -13.58 24.76 38.54
N PHE A 26 -13.01 23.99 39.48
CA PHE A 26 -13.02 24.33 40.90
C PHE A 26 -12.29 25.65 41.19
N ILE A 27 -11.12 25.87 40.58
CA ILE A 27 -10.39 27.14 40.71
C ILE A 27 -11.24 28.29 40.17
N LYS A 28 -11.86 28.13 39.00
CA LYS A 28 -12.73 29.16 38.41
C LYS A 28 -13.98 29.44 39.24
N LEU A 29 -14.53 28.42 39.90
CA LEU A 29 -15.69 28.57 40.77
C LEU A 29 -15.34 29.36 42.03
N ASN A 30 -14.13 29.18 42.58
CA ASN A 30 -13.69 29.88 43.79
C ASN A 30 -13.10 31.28 43.53
N GLU A 31 -12.35 31.45 42.43
CA GLU A 31 -11.59 32.69 42.15
C GLU A 31 -12.18 33.51 41.00
N GLY A 32 -13.24 33.01 40.35
CA GLY A 32 -13.92 33.63 39.21
C GLY A 32 -13.50 33.07 37.85
N GLN A 33 -14.33 33.32 36.83
CA GLN A 33 -14.16 32.76 35.48
C GLN A 33 -12.84 33.13 34.79
N HIS A 34 -12.23 34.26 35.18
CA HIS A 34 -10.96 34.76 34.65
C HIS A 34 -9.77 34.45 35.55
N ALA A 35 -9.91 33.52 36.50
CA ALA A 35 -8.82 33.11 37.38
C ALA A 35 -7.59 32.66 36.58
N ILE A 36 -6.43 33.24 36.91
CA ILE A 36 -5.16 32.84 36.30
C ILE A 36 -4.82 31.43 36.79
N ILE A 37 -4.88 30.45 35.89
CA ILE A 37 -4.51 29.06 36.15
C ILE A 37 -2.98 28.93 36.10
N SER A 38 -2.36 28.93 37.28
CA SER A 38 -0.92 28.69 37.42
C SER A 38 -0.64 27.25 37.83
N MET A 39 0.57 26.78 37.54
CA MET A 39 1.03 25.44 37.95
C MET A 39 0.90 25.25 39.46
N GLN A 40 1.27 26.25 40.25
CA GLN A 40 1.20 26.19 41.70
C GLN A 40 -0.25 25.96 42.16
N LYS A 41 -1.20 26.69 41.58
CA LYS A 41 -2.63 26.51 41.87
C LYS A 41 -3.11 25.11 41.52
N LEU A 42 -2.74 24.59 40.35
CA LEU A 42 -3.13 23.23 39.97
C LEU A 42 -2.60 22.17 40.95
N ILE A 43 -1.39 22.35 41.49
CA ILE A 43 -0.82 21.46 42.49
C ILE A 43 -1.57 21.61 43.82
N THR A 44 -1.79 22.84 44.29
CA THR A 44 -2.45 23.14 45.57
C THR A 44 -3.92 22.68 45.58
N TYR A 45 -4.70 23.05 44.56
CA TYR A 45 -6.13 22.75 44.49
C TYR A 45 -6.43 21.30 44.11
N SER A 46 -5.43 20.55 43.65
CA SER A 46 -5.57 19.10 43.42
C SER A 46 -5.08 18.26 44.59
N ASP A 47 -4.74 18.87 45.73
CA ASP A 47 -4.21 18.18 46.90
C ASP A 47 -3.02 17.26 46.56
N GLY A 48 -2.11 17.75 45.72
CA GLY A 48 -0.91 17.02 45.30
C GLY A 48 -1.13 15.90 44.28
N VAL A 49 -2.37 15.66 43.80
CA VAL A 49 -2.64 14.69 42.73
C VAL A 49 -1.90 15.05 41.44
N PHE A 50 -1.84 16.35 41.11
CA PHE A 50 -0.98 16.83 40.04
C PHE A 50 0.37 17.28 40.58
N TYR A 51 1.44 16.83 39.92
CA TYR A 51 2.81 17.23 40.19
C TYR A 51 3.47 17.78 38.92
N LYS A 52 4.58 18.52 39.09
CA LYS A 52 5.23 19.29 38.02
C LYS A 52 5.44 18.48 36.73
N SER A 53 6.03 17.28 36.82
CA SER A 53 6.30 16.47 35.63
C SER A 53 5.04 15.91 34.96
N LEU A 54 3.96 15.65 35.71
CA LEU A 54 2.68 15.25 35.13
C LEU A 54 2.05 16.40 34.32
N LEU A 55 2.11 17.63 34.85
CA LEU A 55 1.60 18.83 34.18
C LEU A 55 2.32 19.17 32.86
N TYR A 56 3.55 18.69 32.68
CA TYR A 56 4.32 18.85 31.44
C TYR A 56 4.14 17.70 30.42
N LYS A 57 3.37 16.64 30.76
CA LYS A 57 2.99 15.63 29.77
C LYS A 57 2.11 16.27 28.70
N GLU A 58 2.29 15.84 27.44
CA GLU A 58 1.67 16.47 26.26
C GLU A 58 0.15 16.68 26.40
N HIS A 59 -0.59 15.64 26.77
CA HIS A 59 -2.06 15.66 26.89
C HIS A 59 -2.57 16.54 28.04
N VAL A 60 -1.78 16.73 29.09
CA VAL A 60 -2.12 17.59 30.25
C VAL A 60 -1.78 19.03 29.92
N LEU A 61 -0.55 19.28 29.43
CA LEU A 61 -0.06 20.61 29.07
C LEU A 61 -0.95 21.29 28.04
N LYS A 62 -1.46 20.54 27.06
CA LYS A 62 -2.40 21.04 26.05
C LYS A 62 -3.66 21.65 26.64
N VAL A 63 -4.13 21.15 27.78
CA VAL A 63 -5.39 21.55 28.41
C VAL A 63 -5.20 22.77 29.30
N TRP A 64 -4.19 22.78 30.18
CA TRP A 64 -4.03 23.88 31.14
C TRP A 64 -3.11 25.00 30.65
N ASN A 65 -2.19 24.74 29.71
CA ASN A 65 -1.31 25.76 29.13
C ASN A 65 -1.08 25.55 27.62
N PRO A 66 -2.09 25.91 26.79
CA PRO A 66 -2.01 25.77 25.34
C PRO A 66 -0.80 26.49 24.73
N SER A 67 -0.47 27.70 25.20
CA SER A 67 0.64 28.49 24.67
C SER A 67 1.99 27.77 24.83
N LYS A 68 2.28 27.22 26.02
CA LYS A 68 3.50 26.41 26.24
C LYS A 68 3.46 25.08 25.48
N TRP A 69 2.27 24.51 25.28
CA TRP A 69 2.13 23.31 24.47
C TRP A 69 2.47 23.58 23.00
N GLU A 70 2.00 24.69 22.42
CA GLU A 70 2.31 25.11 21.05
C GLU A 70 3.80 25.40 20.85
N GLU A 71 4.44 26.06 21.82
CA GLU A 71 5.88 26.34 21.78
C GLU A 71 6.70 25.03 21.69
N LYS A 72 6.32 24.03 22.49
CA LYS A 72 7.07 22.77 22.63
C LYS A 72 6.73 21.74 21.54
N TYR A 73 5.46 21.61 21.17
CA TYR A 73 4.97 20.55 20.28
C TYR A 73 4.45 21.07 18.93
N GLY A 74 4.13 22.36 18.79
CA GLY A 74 3.61 22.95 17.56
C GLY A 74 4.61 22.90 16.40
N LYS A 75 5.89 23.20 16.66
CA LYS A 75 6.96 23.14 15.63
C LYS A 75 7.16 21.72 15.07
N LEU A 76 7.03 20.68 15.90
CA LEU A 76 7.15 19.28 15.49
C LEU A 76 5.98 18.83 14.60
N LYS A 77 4.79 19.40 14.78
CA LYS A 77 3.60 19.06 13.99
C LYS A 77 3.72 19.55 12.55
N ILE A 78 4.16 20.81 12.36
CA ILE A 78 4.37 21.43 11.03
C ILE A 78 5.43 20.66 10.23
N ILE A 79 6.53 20.25 10.88
CA ILE A 79 7.60 19.47 10.23
C ILE A 79 7.08 18.09 9.81
N ARG A 80 6.31 17.41 10.67
CA ARG A 80 5.70 16.11 10.35
C ARG A 80 4.68 16.21 9.20
N GLU A 81 3.86 17.25 9.18
CA GLU A 81 2.89 17.46 8.10
C GLU A 81 3.59 17.73 6.76
N ARG A 82 4.62 18.59 6.73
CA ARG A 82 5.42 18.82 5.52
C ARG A 82 6.17 17.58 5.02
N SER A 83 6.65 16.72 5.94
CA SER A 83 7.28 15.45 5.57
C SER A 83 6.28 14.53 4.90
N LYS A 84 5.09 14.38 5.47
CA LYS A 84 4.01 13.56 4.90
C LYS A 84 3.60 14.03 3.51
N ASP A 85 3.52 15.33 3.28
CA ASP A 85 3.16 15.87 1.96
C ASP A 85 4.22 15.53 0.88
N LYS A 86 5.50 15.51 1.24
CA LYS A 86 6.57 15.08 0.32
C LYS A 86 6.46 13.58 0.02
N ASP A 87 6.23 12.78 1.05
CA ASP A 87 6.11 11.32 0.91
C ASP A 87 4.88 10.96 0.05
N VAL A 88 3.76 11.67 0.23
CA VAL A 88 2.54 11.47 -0.57
C VAL A 88 2.79 11.80 -2.05
N ARG A 89 3.49 12.90 -2.35
CA ARG A 89 3.83 13.25 -3.74
C ARG A 89 4.77 12.23 -4.38
N ALA A 90 5.77 11.76 -3.64
CA ALA A 90 6.68 10.72 -4.13
C ALA A 90 5.92 9.43 -4.45
N LEU A 91 5.04 8.99 -3.55
CA LEU A 91 4.18 7.81 -3.77
C LEU A 91 3.22 7.99 -4.95
N GLN A 92 2.65 9.17 -5.15
CA GLN A 92 1.81 9.47 -6.31
C GLN A 92 2.58 9.41 -7.63
N GLN A 93 3.83 9.86 -7.63
CA GLN A 93 4.72 9.77 -8.78
C GLN A 93 5.06 8.31 -9.10
N GLU A 94 5.47 7.52 -8.10
CA GLU A 94 5.73 6.08 -8.26
C GLU A 94 4.51 5.31 -8.76
N LEU A 95 3.32 5.64 -8.26
CA LEU A 95 2.06 5.05 -8.72
C LEU A 95 1.82 5.37 -10.21
N THR A 96 2.05 6.61 -10.60
CA THR A 96 1.86 7.07 -11.99
C THR A 96 2.83 6.37 -12.94
N ASP A 97 4.10 6.25 -12.55
CA ASP A 97 5.13 5.62 -13.37
C ASP A 97 4.92 4.10 -13.45
N SER A 98 4.49 3.47 -12.36
CA SER A 98 4.09 2.05 -12.34
C SER A 98 2.90 1.78 -13.27
N LEU A 99 1.87 2.64 -13.25
CA LEU A 99 0.72 2.50 -14.14
C LEU A 99 1.09 2.66 -15.62
N LYS A 100 2.01 3.57 -15.96
CA LYS A 100 2.54 3.67 -17.32
C LYS A 100 3.26 2.40 -17.72
N LYS A 101 4.10 1.84 -16.84
CA LYS A 101 4.85 0.62 -17.12
C LYS A 101 3.94 -0.58 -17.34
N ILE A 102 2.88 -0.71 -16.55
CA ILE A 102 1.87 -1.76 -16.72
C ILE A 102 1.23 -1.67 -18.11
N LYS A 103 0.77 -0.47 -18.50
CA LYS A 103 0.16 -0.27 -19.84
C LYS A 103 1.11 -0.60 -20.98
N GLU A 104 2.39 -0.27 -20.87
CA GLU A 104 3.40 -0.66 -21.85
C GLU A 104 3.57 -2.18 -21.95
N LEU A 105 3.64 -2.85 -20.80
CA LEU A 105 3.80 -4.31 -20.73
C LEU A 105 2.56 -5.02 -21.26
N GLU A 106 1.36 -4.54 -20.97
CA GLU A 106 0.10 -5.08 -21.50
C GLU A 106 0.06 -5.00 -23.03
N ARG A 107 0.46 -3.85 -23.61
CA ARG A 107 0.56 -3.68 -25.06
C ARG A 107 1.56 -4.66 -25.68
N LYS A 108 2.75 -4.80 -25.09
CA LYS A 108 3.75 -5.76 -25.56
C LYS A 108 3.26 -7.19 -25.48
N ASN A 109 2.60 -7.56 -24.38
CA ASN A 109 2.05 -8.89 -24.19
C ASN A 109 0.95 -9.20 -25.21
N SER A 110 0.07 -8.24 -25.49
CA SER A 110 -0.95 -8.39 -26.53
C SER A 110 -0.33 -8.59 -27.92
N ALA A 111 0.71 -7.83 -28.26
CA ALA A 111 1.42 -7.99 -29.54
C ALA A 111 2.09 -9.37 -29.65
N LEU A 112 2.76 -9.82 -28.59
CA LEU A 112 3.40 -11.15 -28.55
C LEU A 112 2.38 -12.29 -28.65
N LYS A 113 1.20 -12.15 -28.03
CA LYS A 113 0.12 -13.14 -28.17
C LYS A 113 -0.35 -13.24 -29.62
N MET A 114 -0.60 -12.11 -30.28
CA MET A 114 -1.00 -12.11 -31.69
C MET A 114 0.06 -12.74 -32.60
N ASP A 115 1.34 -12.45 -32.35
CA ASP A 115 2.44 -13.05 -33.12
C ASP A 115 2.52 -14.57 -32.91
N ASN A 116 2.38 -15.02 -31.66
CA ASN A 116 2.34 -16.44 -31.35
C ASN A 116 1.16 -17.16 -32.01
N ASP A 117 -0.04 -16.56 -32.00
CA ASP A 117 -1.22 -17.13 -32.64
C ASP A 117 -1.01 -17.25 -34.17
N ASN A 118 -0.41 -16.23 -34.79
CA ASN A 118 -0.05 -16.26 -36.21
C ASN A 118 0.98 -17.35 -36.54
N ILE A 119 2.01 -17.49 -35.71
CA ILE A 119 3.03 -18.54 -35.88
C ILE A 119 2.39 -19.92 -35.74
N GLN A 120 1.52 -20.13 -34.76
CA GLN A 120 0.81 -21.40 -34.59
C GLN A 120 -0.10 -21.73 -35.77
N ALA A 121 -0.81 -20.73 -36.32
CA ALA A 121 -1.64 -20.92 -37.50
C ALA A 121 -0.79 -21.32 -38.73
N LYS A 122 0.34 -20.63 -38.96
CA LYS A 122 1.28 -20.97 -40.04
C LYS A 122 1.85 -22.38 -39.85
N TYR A 123 2.26 -22.74 -38.64
CA TYR A 123 2.79 -24.06 -38.33
C TYR A 123 1.76 -25.17 -38.61
N LYS A 124 0.50 -24.98 -38.21
CA LYS A 124 -0.58 -25.94 -38.52
C LYS A 124 -0.78 -26.10 -40.02
N GLY A 125 -0.78 -25.01 -40.78
CA GLY A 125 -0.88 -25.05 -42.24
C GLY A 125 0.27 -25.82 -42.89
N LEU A 126 1.51 -25.53 -42.49
CA LEU A 126 2.69 -26.23 -43.00
C LEU A 126 2.70 -27.71 -42.62
N LYS A 127 2.22 -28.05 -41.42
CA LYS A 127 2.11 -29.45 -40.98
C LYS A 127 1.15 -30.25 -41.86
N LEU A 128 -0.01 -29.68 -42.21
CA LEU A 128 -0.97 -30.34 -43.10
C LEU A 128 -0.37 -30.57 -44.50
N ILE A 129 0.28 -29.55 -45.07
CA ILE A 129 0.96 -29.68 -46.37
C ILE A 129 2.02 -30.79 -46.31
N TRP A 130 2.82 -30.83 -45.25
CA TRP A 130 3.83 -31.87 -45.06
C TRP A 130 3.19 -33.27 -44.96
N GLU A 131 2.08 -33.42 -44.24
CA GLU A 131 1.36 -34.70 -44.15
C GLU A 131 0.80 -35.14 -45.50
N GLU A 132 0.25 -34.23 -46.31
CA GLU A 132 -0.22 -34.50 -47.68
C GLU A 132 0.93 -34.92 -48.63
N GLU A 133 2.08 -34.24 -48.54
CA GLU A 133 3.28 -34.61 -49.29
C GLU A 133 3.78 -36.00 -48.92
N GLN A 134 3.82 -36.34 -47.61
CA GLN A 134 4.20 -37.67 -47.14
C GLN A 134 3.26 -38.75 -47.68
N HIS A 135 1.95 -38.51 -47.63
CA HIS A 135 0.96 -39.43 -48.18
C HIS A 135 1.15 -39.64 -49.69
N THR A 136 1.33 -38.56 -50.44
CA THR A 136 1.55 -38.61 -51.89
C THR A 136 2.84 -39.36 -52.23
N ASN A 137 3.92 -39.13 -51.47
CA ASN A 137 5.19 -39.84 -51.64
C ASN A 137 5.02 -41.35 -51.40
N ALA A 138 4.27 -41.75 -50.37
CA ALA A 138 3.97 -43.14 -50.08
C ALA A 138 3.20 -43.83 -51.21
N MET A 139 2.20 -43.15 -51.77
CA MET A 139 1.43 -43.65 -52.93
C MET A 139 2.32 -43.86 -54.16
N LEU A 140 3.12 -42.86 -54.53
CA LEU A 140 4.05 -42.95 -55.67
C LEU A 140 5.08 -44.08 -55.49
N ARG A 141 5.60 -44.28 -54.27
CA ARG A 141 6.48 -45.42 -53.96
C ARG A 141 5.78 -46.77 -54.18
N GLY A 142 4.52 -46.89 -53.77
CA GLY A 142 3.72 -48.10 -54.01
C GLY A 142 3.49 -48.38 -55.49
N GLU A 143 3.22 -47.35 -56.29
CA GLU A 143 3.08 -47.46 -57.75
C GLU A 143 4.39 -47.89 -58.41
N ILE A 144 5.52 -47.29 -58.03
CA ILE A 144 6.85 -47.68 -58.51
C ILE A 144 7.12 -49.16 -58.24
N LEU A 145 6.87 -49.63 -57.01
CA LEU A 145 7.06 -51.04 -56.65
C LEU A 145 6.17 -51.98 -57.49
N THR A 146 4.93 -51.57 -57.74
CA THR A 146 3.99 -52.34 -58.57
C THR A 146 4.46 -52.43 -60.02
N LEU A 147 4.93 -51.30 -60.58
CA LEU A 147 5.48 -51.25 -61.94
C LEU A 147 6.76 -52.09 -62.07
N GLN A 148 7.67 -52.00 -61.09
CA GLN A 148 8.88 -52.82 -61.03
C GLN A 148 8.54 -54.32 -60.99
N SER A 149 7.56 -54.71 -60.19
CA SER A 149 7.10 -56.11 -60.10
C SER A 149 6.53 -56.60 -61.44
N ARG A 150 5.78 -55.75 -62.14
CA ARG A 150 5.22 -56.06 -63.48
C ARG A 150 6.31 -56.17 -64.55
N LEU A 151 7.34 -55.33 -64.49
CA LEU A 151 8.51 -55.42 -65.38
C LEU A 151 9.28 -56.72 -65.15
N ALA A 152 9.61 -57.01 -63.88
CA ALA A 152 10.29 -58.24 -63.51
C ALA A 152 9.51 -59.49 -63.94
N ALA A 153 8.17 -59.49 -63.80
CA ALA A 153 7.31 -60.57 -64.29
C ALA A 153 7.33 -60.75 -65.81
N ARG A 154 7.69 -59.71 -66.58
CA ARG A 154 7.87 -59.75 -68.03
C ARG A 154 9.31 -60.11 -68.44
N GLY A 155 10.22 -60.35 -67.49
CA GLY A 155 11.62 -60.70 -67.78
C GLY A 155 12.49 -59.52 -68.25
N LEU A 156 12.05 -58.29 -67.98
CA LEU A 156 12.80 -57.03 -68.18
C LEU A 156 13.23 -56.48 -66.81
#